data_AF-A0AAD9EBT3-F1
#
_entry.id   AF-A0AAD9EBT3-F1
#
_cell.length_a   1.000
_cell.length_b   1.000
_cell.length_c   1.000
_cell.angle_alpha   90.00
_cell.angle_beta   90.00
_cell.angle_gamma   90.00
#
_symmetry.space_group_name_H-M   'P 1'
#
loop_
_entity.id
_entity.type
_entity.pdbx_description
1 polymer ?
#
loop_
_entity_poly.entity_id
_entity_poly.type
_entity_poly.pdbx_seq_one_letter_code
_entity_poly.pdbx_strand_id
1 'polypeptide(L)'
;MNNRPPREQTQPQRHKLDPIEEKTLLQYVIEQDSRGFPLRLSGVEDMANLLLRARNGKPVGKRWARRFVDSQPALKTKFNRPYDYQRALQEDPEVISKWFALFRNMMTKYGI
;
A
#
# COMPACT_ATOMS: atom_id res chain seq x y z
N MET A 1 43.72 -5.80 -27.60
CA MET A 1 42.90 -6.49 -26.58
C MET A 1 42.55 -5.46 -25.51
N ASN A 2 41.33 -4.93 -25.52
CA ASN A 2 40.95 -3.84 -24.63
C ASN A 2 40.31 -4.41 -23.36
N ASN A 3 41.07 -4.40 -22.27
CA ASN A 3 40.63 -4.83 -20.94
C ASN A 3 39.57 -3.87 -20.40
N ARG A 4 38.29 -4.25 -20.48
CA ARG A 4 37.23 -3.63 -19.69
C ARG A 4 37.21 -4.28 -18.31
N PRO A 5 37.27 -3.52 -17.21
CA PRO A 5 37.18 -4.11 -15.88
C PRO A 5 35.77 -4.72 -15.65
N PRO A 6 35.66 -5.79 -14.84
CA PRO A 6 34.40 -6.43 -14.50
C PRO A 6 33.41 -5.46 -13.85
N ARG A 7 32.17 -5.51 -14.30
CA ARG A 7 31.07 -4.60 -13.95
C ARG A 7 30.45 -4.97 -12.59
N GLU A 8 31.26 -5.22 -11.57
CA GLU A 8 30.80 -5.77 -10.29
C GLU A 8 30.70 -4.75 -9.15
N GLN A 9 31.06 -3.49 -9.38
CA GLN A 9 30.95 -2.44 -8.34
C GLN A 9 30.16 -1.21 -8.79
N THR A 10 29.39 -1.31 -9.89
CA THR A 10 28.39 -0.30 -10.21
C THR A 10 27.08 -0.75 -9.58
N GLN A 11 26.83 -0.32 -8.34
CA GLN A 11 25.50 -0.37 -7.72
C GLN A 11 24.51 0.09 -8.80
N PRO A 12 23.58 -0.77 -9.24
CA PRO A 12 22.85 -0.48 -10.45
C PRO A 12 22.09 0.82 -10.21
N GLN A 13 22.17 1.72 -11.18
CA GLN A 13 21.44 2.98 -11.33
C GLN A 13 19.90 2.77 -11.40
N ARG A 14 19.40 1.71 -10.74
CA ARG A 14 18.06 1.13 -10.77
C ARG A 14 17.27 1.48 -9.51
N HIS A 15 17.93 1.82 -8.40
CA HIS A 15 17.25 2.25 -7.17
C HIS A 15 17.16 3.78 -7.20
N LYS A 16 15.97 4.29 -7.56
CA LYS A 16 15.68 5.73 -7.48
C LYS A 16 15.65 6.25 -6.04
N LEU A 17 15.48 5.36 -5.07
CA LEU A 17 15.43 5.65 -3.64
C LEU A 17 16.64 5.02 -2.96
N ASP A 18 17.12 5.67 -1.90
CA ASP A 18 18.14 5.10 -1.03
C ASP A 18 17.55 3.94 -0.21
N PRO A 19 18.38 2.99 0.29
CA PRO A 19 17.88 1.86 1.07
C PRO A 19 17.03 2.27 2.29
N ILE A 20 17.34 3.42 2.90
CA ILE A 20 16.59 3.99 4.02
C ILE A 20 15.23 4.48 3.54
N GLU A 21 15.18 5.23 2.43
CA GLU A 21 13.94 5.73 1.83
C GLU A 21 13.04 4.57 1.37
N GLU A 22 13.62 3.52 0.80
CA GLU A 22 12.93 2.30 0.41
C GLU A 22 12.31 1.58 1.62
N LYS A 23 13.05 1.48 2.73
CA LYS A 23 12.53 0.94 3.99
C LYS A 23 11.40 1.80 4.56
N THR A 24 11.53 3.13 4.52
CA THR A 24 10.47 4.06 4.95
C THR A 24 9.21 3.90 4.10
N LEU A 25 9.36 3.76 2.78
CA LEU A 25 8.24 3.53 1.87
C LEU A 25 7.55 2.19 2.12
N LEU A 26 8.31 1.13 2.40
CA LEU A 26 7.76 -0.18 2.80
C LEU A 26 6.97 -0.08 4.11
N GLN A 27 7.54 0.58 5.12
CA GLN A 27 6.88 0.78 6.41
C GLN A 27 5.57 1.56 6.25
N TYR A 28 5.59 2.63 5.45
CA TYR A 28 4.39 3.40 5.10
C TYR A 28 3.31 2.51 4.48
N VAL A 29 3.66 1.63 3.54
CA VAL A 29 2.71 0.70 2.92
C VAL A 29 2.10 -0.26 3.94
N ILE A 30 2.91 -0.83 4.82
CA ILE A 30 2.45 -1.74 5.88
C ILE A 30 1.51 -1.02 6.86
N GLU A 31 1.82 0.22 7.23
CA GLU A 31 0.97 1.02 8.11
C GLU A 31 -0.38 1.35 7.47
N GLN A 32 -0.41 1.64 6.17
CA GLN A 32 -1.67 1.86 5.46
C GLN A 32 -2.55 0.59 5.44
N ASP A 33 -1.93 -0.57 5.19
CA ASP A 33 -2.62 -1.86 5.22
C ASP A 33 -3.18 -2.17 6.62
N SER A 34 -2.40 -1.90 7.68
CA SER A 34 -2.84 -2.09 9.07
C SER A 34 -4.05 -1.24 9.47
N ARG A 35 -4.25 -0.10 8.81
CA ARG A 35 -5.39 0.80 8.99
C ARG A 35 -6.59 0.43 8.11
N GLY A 36 -6.47 -0.62 7.31
CA GLY A 36 -7.50 -1.06 6.36
C GLY A 36 -7.55 -0.23 5.07
N PHE A 37 -6.55 0.61 4.79
CA PHE A 37 -6.49 1.34 3.53
C PHE A 37 -5.86 0.45 2.45
N PRO A 38 -6.54 0.26 1.30
CA PRO A 38 -6.00 -0.57 0.22
C PRO A 38 -4.72 0.06 -0.35
N LEU A 39 -3.73 -0.78 -0.69
CA LEU A 39 -2.55 -0.31 -1.42
C LEU A 39 -2.94 0.26 -2.78
N ARG A 40 -2.73 1.57 -2.94
CA ARG A 40 -2.91 2.27 -4.22
C ARG A 40 -1.54 2.57 -4.81
N LEU A 41 -1.32 2.21 -6.08
CA LEU A 41 -0.07 2.53 -6.78
C LEU A 41 0.21 4.03 -6.82
N SER A 42 -0.84 4.87 -6.89
CA SER A 42 -0.71 6.32 -6.80
C SER A 42 -0.14 6.76 -5.46
N GLY A 43 -0.61 6.17 -4.34
CA GLY A 43 -0.10 6.50 -3.01
C GLY A 43 1.37 6.10 -2.81
N VAL A 44 1.81 5.02 -3.44
CA VAL A 44 3.23 4.62 -3.46
C VAL A 44 4.07 5.60 -4.27
N GLU A 45 3.56 6.04 -5.43
CA GLU A 45 4.19 7.06 -6.27
C GLU A 45 4.30 8.41 -5.55
N ASP A 46 3.24 8.85 -4.89
CA ASP A 46 3.18 10.11 -4.14
C ASP A 46 4.18 10.12 -2.99
N MET A 47 4.24 9.04 -2.20
CA MET A 47 5.19 8.92 -1.10
C MET A 47 6.64 8.87 -1.59
N ALA A 48 6.92 8.13 -2.67
CA ALA A 48 8.25 8.12 -3.28
C ALA A 48 8.66 9.49 -3.82
N ASN A 49 7.74 10.22 -4.46
CA ASN A 49 7.98 11.57 -4.94
C ASN A 49 8.17 12.58 -3.80
N LEU A 50 7.49 12.39 -2.67
CA LEU A 50 7.68 13.19 -1.47
C LEU A 50 9.10 13.05 -0.91
N LEU A 51 9.59 11.81 -0.77
CA LEU A 51 10.97 11.52 -0.34
C LEU A 51 11.99 12.12 -1.31
N LEU A 52 11.79 11.92 -2.61
CA LEU A 52 12.65 12.51 -3.63
C LEU A 52 12.66 14.03 -3.59
N ARG A 53 11.50 14.68 -3.42
CA ARG A 53 11.40 16.13 -3.34
C ARG A 53 12.15 16.67 -2.12
N ALA A 54 12.12 15.96 -0.98
CA ALA A 54 12.83 16.38 0.23
C ALA A 54 14.35 16.48 0.03
N ARG A 55 14.93 15.70 -0.90
CA ARG A 55 16.35 15.76 -1.28
C ARG A 55 16.63 16.44 -2.63
N ASN A 56 15.68 17.23 -3.15
CA ASN A 56 15.77 17.87 -4.47
C ASN A 56 15.98 16.90 -5.65
N GLY A 57 15.47 15.68 -5.52
CA GLY A 57 15.49 14.65 -6.55
C GLY A 57 14.40 14.80 -7.62
N LYS A 58 14.61 14.14 -8.76
CA LYS A 58 13.62 14.09 -9.87
C LYS A 58 12.53 13.07 -9.57
N PRO A 59 11.26 13.32 -9.96
CA PRO A 59 10.15 12.42 -9.68
C PRO A 59 10.33 11.04 -10.32
N VAL A 60 9.63 10.04 -9.79
CA VAL A 60 9.58 8.69 -10.35
C VAL A 60 8.82 8.69 -11.69
N GLY A 61 9.05 7.65 -12.50
CA GLY A 61 8.34 7.50 -13.77
C GLY A 61 7.01 6.75 -13.60
N LYS A 62 6.08 6.93 -14.54
CA LYS A 62 4.72 6.33 -14.52
C LYS A 62 4.64 4.83 -14.21
N ARG A 63 5.65 4.03 -14.59
CA ARG A 63 5.69 2.57 -14.36
C ARG A 63 6.46 2.18 -13.10
N TRP A 64 7.05 3.14 -12.40
CA TRP A 64 7.96 2.88 -11.29
C TRP A 64 7.24 2.27 -10.10
N ALA A 65 6.08 2.81 -9.67
CA ALA A 65 5.35 2.30 -8.52
C ALA A 65 4.92 0.83 -8.71
N ARG A 66 4.45 0.47 -9.92
CA ARG A 66 4.12 -0.93 -10.24
C ARG A 66 5.34 -1.85 -10.13
N ARG A 67 6.46 -1.46 -10.75
CA ARG A 67 7.70 -2.23 -10.69
C ARG A 67 8.24 -2.35 -9.26
N PHE A 68 8.10 -1.29 -8.47
CA PHE A 68 8.48 -1.29 -7.07
C PHE A 68 7.68 -2.36 -6.32
N VAL A 69 6.35 -2.31 -6.37
CA VAL A 69 5.49 -3.32 -5.71
C VAL A 69 5.80 -4.72 -6.20
N ASP A 70 5.91 -4.94 -7.52
CA ASP A 70 6.22 -6.26 -8.10
C ASP A 70 7.60 -6.80 -7.66
N SER A 71 8.55 -5.91 -7.34
CA SER A 71 9.90 -6.27 -6.90
C SER A 71 10.02 -6.59 -5.40
N GLN A 72 9.01 -6.28 -4.59
CA GLN A 72 9.08 -6.43 -3.14
C GLN A 72 8.39 -7.73 -2.69
N PRO A 73 9.14 -8.79 -2.34
CA PRO A 73 8.55 -10.05 -1.89
C PRO A 73 7.79 -9.91 -0.57
N ALA A 74 8.12 -8.90 0.25
CA ALA A 74 7.39 -8.55 1.46
C ALA A 74 5.99 -7.97 1.18
N LEU A 75 5.81 -7.32 0.02
CA LEU A 75 4.54 -6.73 -0.41
C LEU A 75 3.74 -7.72 -1.26
N LYS A 76 3.72 -9.02 -0.94
CA LYS A 76 2.83 -9.98 -1.62
C LYS A 76 1.37 -9.55 -1.43
N THR A 77 0.91 -8.68 -2.32
CA THR A 77 -0.40 -8.05 -2.27
C THR A 77 -1.46 -9.06 -2.64
N LYS A 78 -2.34 -9.37 -1.69
CA LYS A 78 -3.68 -9.83 -2.05
C LYS A 78 -4.41 -8.61 -2.60
N PHE A 79 -4.66 -8.56 -3.91
CA PHE A 79 -5.49 -7.49 -4.47
C PHE A 79 -6.85 -7.53 -3.80
N ASN A 80 -7.31 -6.37 -3.31
CA ASN A 80 -8.68 -6.25 -2.83
C ASN A 80 -9.64 -6.57 -3.98
N ARG A 81 -10.61 -7.46 -3.69
CA ARG A 81 -11.72 -7.66 -4.60
C ARG A 81 -12.59 -6.39 -4.55
N PRO A 82 -13.11 -5.90 -5.69
CA PRO A 82 -14.11 -4.84 -5.68
C PRO A 82 -15.21 -5.23 -4.70
N TYR A 83 -15.59 -4.30 -3.83
CA TYR A 83 -16.77 -4.50 -3.00
C TYR A 83 -17.97 -4.71 -3.93
N ASP A 84 -18.82 -5.69 -3.63
CA ASP A 84 -19.98 -5.96 -4.46
C ASP A 84 -20.90 -4.72 -4.43
N TYR A 85 -20.99 -4.03 -5.55
CA TYR A 85 -21.74 -2.79 -5.66
C TYR A 85 -23.22 -2.99 -5.31
N GLN A 86 -23.78 -4.15 -5.65
CA GLN A 86 -25.14 -4.50 -5.27
C GLN A 86 -25.28 -4.60 -3.75
N ARG A 87 -24.27 -5.17 -3.08
CA ARG A 87 -24.25 -5.23 -1.61
C ARG A 87 -24.20 -3.84 -0.98
N ALA A 88 -23.38 -2.92 -1.51
CA ALA A 88 -23.34 -1.55 -1.04
C ALA A 88 -24.68 -0.81 -1.18
N LEU A 89 -25.41 -1.05 -2.28
CA LEU A 89 -26.74 -0.45 -2.48
C LEU A 89 -27.82 -1.04 -1.57
N GLN A 90 -27.63 -2.28 -1.11
CA GLN A 90 -28.58 -2.98 -0.23
C GLN A 90 -28.27 -2.79 1.27
N GLU A 91 -27.18 -2.11 1.62
CA GLU A 91 -26.86 -1.73 3.00
C GLU A 91 -27.73 -0.55 3.44
N ASP A 92 -28.95 -0.85 3.86
CA ASP A 92 -29.86 0.13 4.47
C ASP A 92 -29.38 0.45 5.91
N PRO A 93 -29.01 1.71 6.21
CA PRO A 93 -28.58 2.12 7.54
C PRO A 93 -29.60 1.81 8.64
N GLU A 94 -30.89 1.87 8.35
CA GLU A 94 -31.93 1.53 9.33
C GLU A 94 -31.94 0.05 9.67
N VAL A 95 -31.81 -0.83 8.67
CA VAL A 95 -31.80 -2.28 8.85
C VAL A 95 -30.58 -2.70 9.67
N ILE A 96 -29.42 -2.12 9.34
CA ILE A 96 -28.16 -2.36 10.07
C ILE A 96 -28.31 -1.87 11.52
N SER A 97 -28.86 -0.68 11.75
CA SER A 97 -29.06 -0.11 13.09
C SER A 97 -30.02 -0.97 13.94
N LYS A 98 -31.14 -1.42 13.36
CA LYS A 98 -32.11 -2.31 14.02
C LYS A 98 -31.45 -3.64 14.43
N TRP A 99 -30.60 -4.22 13.57
CA TRP A 99 -29.86 -5.43 13.89
C TRP A 99 -28.91 -5.23 15.09
N PHE A 100 -28.13 -4.15 15.10
CA PHE A 100 -27.25 -3.84 16.23
C PHE A 100 -28.00 -3.51 17.53
N ALA A 101 -29.19 -2.92 17.44
CA ALA A 101 -30.06 -2.70 18.60
C ALA A 101 -30.53 -4.04 19.19
N LEU A 102 -30.98 -4.98 18.34
CA LEU A 102 -31.34 -6.34 18.76
C LEU A 102 -30.17 -7.07 19.41
N PHE A 103 -28.98 -6.99 18.81
CA PHE A 103 -27.77 -7.60 19.35
C PHE A 103 -27.41 -7.05 20.74
N ARG A 104 -27.43 -5.72 20.91
CA ARG A 104 -27.20 -5.06 22.21
C ARG A 104 -28.23 -5.46 23.26
N ASN A 105 -29.50 -5.56 22.88
CA ASN A 105 -30.56 -6.03 23.77
C ASN A 105 -30.30 -7.48 24.21
N MET A 106 -29.80 -8.34 23.31
CA MET A 106 -29.46 -9.71 23.62
C MET A 106 -28.28 -9.81 24.59
N MET A 107 -27.19 -9.06 24.36
CA MET A 107 -26.06 -8.98 25.28
C MET A 107 -26.52 -8.52 26.68
N THR A 108 -27.36 -7.48 26.73
CA THR A 108 -27.90 -6.96 28.00
C THR A 108 -28.76 -8.00 28.72
N LYS A 109 -29.59 -8.75 27.99
CA LYS A 109 -30.51 -9.74 28.56
C LYS A 109 -29.79 -10.98 29.09
N TYR A 110 -28.72 -11.41 28.42
CA TYR A 110 -28.03 -12.67 28.75
C TYR A 110 -26.66 -12.47 29.40
N GLY A 111 -26.20 -11.23 29.59
CA GLY A 111 -24.95 -10.90 30.26
C GLY A 111 -23.70 -11.38 29.53
N ILE A 112 -23.75 -11.43 28.19
CA ILE A 112 -22.63 -11.78 27.31
C ILE A 112 -21.70 -10.57 27.15
#